data_AF-A0A7Y4W4X8-F1
#
_entry.id   AF-A0A7Y4W4X8-F1
#
_cell.length_a   1.000
_cell.length_b   1.000
_cell.length_c   1.000
_cell.angle_alpha   90.00
_cell.angle_beta   90.00
_cell.angle_gamma   90.00
#
_symmetry.space_group_name_H-M   'P 1'
#
loop_
_entity.id
_entity.type
_entity.pdbx_description
1 polymer ?
#
loop_
_entity_poly.entity_id
_entity_poly.type
_entity_poly.pdbx_seq_one_letter_code
_entity_poly.pdbx_strand_id
1 'polypeptide(L)'
;MMPFDPQLIPAYKSNILISACGPILSKEELLKCLSYTPDVPKNLENIPVEVRKHQMMSTRMLHIPSKSGIEVAQTIDLMLRQGYVNRNPKNVSTWRVLYNDSNC
;
A
#
# COMPACT_ATOMS: atom_id res chain seq x y z
N MET A 1 -3.29 8.84 15.44
CA MET A 1 -4.46 8.13 14.90
C MET A 1 -4.03 6.69 14.67
N MET A 2 -4.85 5.70 15.03
CA MET A 2 -4.55 4.28 14.79
C MET A 2 -5.18 3.85 13.44
N PRO A 3 -4.60 2.85 12.77
CA PRO A 3 -5.14 2.33 11.52
C PRO A 3 -6.53 1.72 11.75
N PHE A 4 -7.43 1.86 10.76
CA PHE A 4 -8.79 1.35 10.87
C PHE A 4 -8.84 -0.15 10.62
N ASP A 5 -9.49 -0.89 11.52
CA ASP A 5 -9.73 -2.32 11.36
C ASP A 5 -10.77 -2.56 10.25
N PRO A 6 -10.40 -3.20 9.12
CA PRO A 6 -11.33 -3.50 8.04
C PRO A 6 -12.48 -4.40 8.47
N GLN A 7 -12.33 -5.19 9.55
CA GLN A 7 -13.36 -6.10 10.05
C GLN A 7 -14.58 -5.37 10.64
N LEU A 8 -14.48 -4.05 10.88
CA LEU A 8 -15.62 -3.22 11.28
C LEU A 8 -16.68 -3.12 10.17
N ILE A 9 -16.31 -3.36 8.91
CA ILE A 9 -17.23 -3.36 7.78
C ILE A 9 -17.81 -4.78 7.63
N PRO A 10 -19.13 -4.99 7.83
CA PRO A 10 -19.72 -6.33 7.83
C PRO A 10 -19.46 -7.11 6.53
N ALA A 11 -19.46 -6.43 5.38
CA ALA A 11 -19.19 -7.02 4.07
C ALA A 11 -17.75 -7.53 3.91
N TYR A 12 -16.81 -7.07 4.74
CA TYR A 12 -15.40 -7.44 4.68
C TYR A 12 -15.07 -8.61 5.62
N LYS A 13 -16.00 -8.96 6.50
CA LYS A 13 -15.80 -9.96 7.54
C LYS A 13 -15.51 -11.34 6.95
N SER A 14 -14.53 -12.02 7.53
CA SER A 14 -14.18 -13.41 7.18
C SER A 14 -13.74 -13.66 5.72
N ASN A 15 -13.42 -12.61 4.95
CA ASN A 15 -12.88 -12.73 3.61
C ASN A 15 -11.35 -12.67 3.65
N ILE A 16 -10.70 -13.79 3.29
CA ILE A 16 -9.24 -13.91 3.34
C ILE A 16 -8.52 -12.94 2.39
N LEU A 17 -9.13 -12.61 1.25
CA LEU A 17 -8.53 -11.68 0.28
C LEU A 17 -8.51 -10.25 0.84
N ILE A 18 -9.58 -9.84 1.51
CA ILE A 18 -9.65 -8.51 2.15
C ILE A 18 -8.74 -8.45 3.38
N SER A 19 -8.65 -9.54 4.15
CA SER A 19 -7.73 -9.64 5.27
C SER A 19 -6.27 -9.51 4.83
N ALA A 20 -5.91 -10.05 3.66
CA ALA A 20 -4.56 -9.96 3.11
C ALA A 20 -4.17 -8.53 2.70
N CYS A 21 -5.13 -7.65 2.39
CA CYS A 21 -4.87 -6.24 2.14
C CYS A 21 -4.42 -5.46 3.39
N GLY A 22 -4.48 -6.06 4.59
CA GLY A 22 -4.12 -5.39 5.83
C GLY A 22 -5.11 -4.29 6.24
N PRO A 23 -4.74 -3.42 7.20
CA PRO A 23 -5.62 -2.38 7.71
C PRO A 23 -5.93 -1.29 6.68
N ILE A 24 -7.02 -0.55 6.89
CA ILE A 24 -7.32 0.64 6.11
C ILE A 24 -6.55 1.82 6.71
N LEU A 25 -5.66 2.40 5.91
CA LEU A 25 -4.77 3.46 6.34
C LEU A 25 -5.40 4.85 6.18
N SER A 26 -5.15 5.74 7.14
CA SER A 26 -5.48 7.16 7.03
C SER A 26 -4.60 7.85 5.99
N LYS A 27 -4.96 9.09 5.62
CA LYS A 27 -4.14 9.91 4.72
C LYS A 27 -2.75 10.16 5.28
N GLU A 28 -2.62 10.44 6.58
CA GLU A 28 -1.32 10.67 7.22
C GLU A 28 -0.49 9.39 7.27
N GLU A 29 -1.13 8.23 7.47
CA GLU A 29 -0.46 6.93 7.47
C GLU A 29 0.03 6.58 6.07
N LEU A 30 -0.79 6.77 5.03
CA LEU A 30 -0.37 6.60 3.64
C LEU A 30 0.78 7.52 3.26
N LEU A 31 0.74 8.79 3.68
CA LEU A 31 1.85 9.70 3.47
C LEU A 31 3.14 9.13 4.07
N LYS A 32 3.09 8.61 5.29
CA LYS A 32 4.27 7.99 5.93
C LYS A 32 4.74 6.74 5.20
N CYS A 33 3.83 5.82 4.86
CA CYS A 33 4.16 4.56 4.21
C CYS A 33 4.73 4.75 2.79
N LEU A 34 4.22 5.75 2.06
CA LEU A 34 4.66 6.04 0.70
C LEU A 34 5.83 7.02 0.66
N SER A 35 6.19 7.66 1.77
CA SER A 35 7.36 8.55 1.81
C SER A 35 8.65 7.74 1.98
N TYR A 36 9.68 8.13 1.26
CA TYR A 36 11.03 7.67 1.47
C TYR A 36 11.96 8.87 1.64
N THR A 37 12.64 8.92 2.79
CA THR A 37 13.68 9.91 3.05
C THR A 37 15.00 9.17 3.19
N PRO A 38 16.01 9.45 2.35
CA PRO A 38 17.30 8.80 2.46
C PRO A 38 17.98 9.17 3.77
N ASP A 39 18.77 8.24 4.30
CA ASP A 39 19.56 8.48 5.51
C ASP A 39 20.57 9.60 5.31
N VAL A 40 20.71 10.43 6.35
CA VAL A 40 21.76 11.45 6.39
C VAL A 40 23.11 10.75 6.62
N PRO A 41 24.11 10.95 5.74
CA PRO A 41 25.42 10.35 5.93
C PRO A 41 26.06 10.82 7.24
N LYS A 42 26.60 9.88 8.03
CA LYS A 42 27.33 10.19 9.27
C LYS A 42 28.79 10.55 8.96
N ASN A 43 29.39 11.37 9.82
CA ASN A 43 30.82 11.72 9.77
C ASN A 43 31.28 12.36 8.44
N LEU A 44 30.44 13.21 7.83
CA LEU A 44 30.74 13.90 6.56
C LEU A 44 32.10 14.62 6.55
N GLU A 45 32.58 15.07 7.70
CA GLU A 45 33.86 15.78 7.84
C GLU A 45 35.08 14.89 7.56
N ASN A 46 34.95 13.58 7.79
CA ASN A 46 35.99 12.60 7.53
C ASN A 46 35.90 12.01 6.11
N ILE A 47 34.93 12.46 5.30
CA ILE A 47 34.69 11.92 3.95
C ILE A 47 35.31 12.86 2.92
N PRO A 48 36.18 12.35 2.01
CA PRO A 48 36.74 13.14 0.92
C PRO A 48 35.65 13.82 0.06
N VAL A 49 35.95 15.01 -0.47
CA VAL A 49 34.93 15.87 -1.09
C VAL A 49 34.32 15.24 -2.35
N GLU A 50 35.12 14.49 -3.09
CA GLU A 50 34.72 13.73 -4.27
C GLU A 50 33.73 12.62 -3.90
N VAL A 51 33.97 11.90 -2.79
CA VAL A 51 33.06 10.86 -2.30
C VAL A 51 31.74 11.47 -1.81
N ARG A 52 31.80 12.61 -1.12
CA ARG A 52 30.59 13.34 -0.68
C ARG A 52 29.66 13.71 -1.84
N LYS A 53 30.21 14.11 -3.00
CA LYS A 53 29.42 14.41 -4.20
C LYS A 53 28.66 13.19 -4.71
N HIS A 54 29.29 12.02 -4.66
CA HIS A 54 28.61 10.76 -5.03
C HIS A 54 27.54 10.38 -4.00
N GLN A 55 27.79 10.57 -2.70
CA GLN A 55 26.79 10.32 -1.66
C GLN A 55 25.57 11.23 -1.80
N MET A 56 25.73 12.48 -2.26
CA MET A 56 24.63 13.40 -2.51
C MET A 56 23.60 12.86 -3.54
N MET A 57 24.00 11.89 -4.36
CA MET A 57 23.09 11.27 -5.32
C MET A 57 21.99 10.43 -4.64
N SER A 58 22.17 10.00 -3.39
CA SER A 58 21.11 9.32 -2.63
C SER A 58 19.89 10.22 -2.41
N THR A 59 20.07 11.55 -2.39
CA THR A 59 18.98 12.54 -2.30
C THR A 59 17.99 12.42 -3.46
N ARG A 60 18.43 11.91 -4.63
CA ARG A 60 17.51 11.66 -5.76
C ARG A 60 16.48 10.57 -5.47
N MET A 61 16.73 9.72 -4.49
CA MET A 61 15.78 8.70 -4.07
C MET A 61 14.69 9.28 -3.14
N LEU A 62 14.85 10.51 -2.62
CA LEU A 62 13.83 11.18 -1.83
C LEU A 62 12.49 11.15 -2.58
N HIS A 63 11.49 10.57 -1.93
CA HIS A 63 10.15 10.51 -2.47
C HIS A 63 9.17 10.98 -1.40
N ILE A 64 8.45 12.05 -1.71
CA ILE A 64 7.32 12.52 -0.92
C ILE A 64 6.10 12.50 -1.85
N PRO A 65 5.06 11.71 -1.55
CA PRO A 65 3.92 11.57 -2.43
C PRO A 65 3.13 12.89 -2.50
N SER A 66 2.64 13.22 -3.69
CA SER A 66 1.71 14.33 -3.87
C SER A 66 0.34 14.01 -3.26
N LYS A 67 -0.49 15.03 -3.07
CA LYS A 67 -1.89 14.85 -2.68
C LYS A 67 -2.62 13.88 -3.61
N SER A 68 -2.46 14.05 -4.93
CA SER A 68 -3.07 13.17 -5.94
C SER A 68 -2.53 11.74 -5.86
N GLY A 69 -1.24 11.54 -5.57
CA GLY A 69 -0.67 10.21 -5.38
C GLY A 69 -1.30 9.47 -4.20
N ILE A 70 -1.57 10.18 -3.09
CA ILE A 70 -2.27 9.60 -1.94
C ILE A 70 -3.72 9.24 -2.30
N GLU A 71 -4.42 10.12 -3.02
CA GLU A 71 -5.80 9.86 -3.47
C GLU A 71 -5.87 8.64 -4.40
N VAL A 72 -4.89 8.46 -5.28
CA VAL A 72 -4.77 7.26 -6.12
C VAL A 72 -4.56 6.01 -5.26
N ALA A 73 -3.67 6.05 -4.26
CA ALA A 73 -3.46 4.92 -3.37
C ALA A 73 -4.73 4.52 -2.60
N GLN A 74 -5.47 5.50 -2.08
CA GLN A 74 -6.77 5.27 -1.43
C GLN A 74 -7.80 4.67 -2.38
N THR A 75 -7.83 5.15 -3.62
CA THR A 75 -8.75 4.66 -4.65
C THR A 75 -8.43 3.21 -5.01
N ILE A 76 -7.15 2.86 -5.15
CA ILE A 76 -6.72 1.48 -5.41
C ILE A 76 -7.11 0.55 -4.27
N ASP A 77 -6.87 0.92 -3.01
CA ASP A 77 -7.29 0.11 -1.84
C ASP A 77 -8.80 -0.12 -1.83
N LEU A 78 -9.59 0.95 -2.05
CA LEU A 78 -11.04 0.87 -2.13
C LEU A 78 -11.48 -0.09 -3.25
N MET A 79 -10.94 0.08 -4.46
CA MET A 79 -11.28 -0.75 -5.62
C MET A 79 -10.95 -2.23 -5.38
N LEU A 80 -9.79 -2.53 -4.79
CA LEU A 80 -9.40 -3.89 -4.46
C LEU A 80 -10.37 -4.54 -3.47
N ARG A 81 -10.65 -3.87 -2.35
CA ARG A 81 -11.54 -4.42 -1.31
C ARG A 81 -12.96 -4.59 -1.84
N GLN A 82 -13.49 -3.62 -2.58
CA GLN A 82 -14.81 -3.72 -3.22
C GLN A 82 -14.86 -4.87 -4.23
N GLY A 83 -13.81 -5.03 -5.03
CA GLY A 83 -13.68 -6.16 -5.96
C GLY A 83 -13.66 -7.52 -5.25
N TYR A 84 -13.09 -7.59 -4.04
CA TYR A 84 -12.99 -8.84 -3.28
C TYR A 84 -14.24 -9.21 -2.48
N VAL A 85 -15.16 -8.27 -2.19
CA VAL A 85 -16.38 -8.54 -1.41
C VAL A 85 -17.11 -9.80 -1.91
N ASN A 86 -17.31 -9.91 -3.21
CA ASN A 86 -18.05 -11.02 -3.83
C ASN A 86 -17.17 -12.21 -4.24
N ARG A 87 -15.88 -12.17 -3.94
CA ARG A 87 -14.87 -13.16 -4.38
C ARG A 87 -14.26 -13.92 -3.21
N ASN A 88 -15.01 -14.14 -2.12
CA ASN A 88 -14.52 -14.87 -0.97
C ASN A 88 -14.28 -16.36 -1.33
N PRO A 89 -13.02 -16.85 -1.34
CA PRO A 89 -12.71 -18.24 -1.72
C PRO A 89 -13.31 -19.29 -0.76
N LYS A 90 -13.76 -18.90 0.43
CA LYS A 90 -14.44 -19.81 1.35
C LYS A 90 -15.91 -20.07 0.97
N ASN A 91 -16.48 -19.25 0.10
CA ASN A 91 -17.86 -19.42 -0.35
C ASN A 91 -17.91 -20.30 -1.61
N VAL A 92 -18.73 -21.35 -1.56
CA VAL A 92 -18.93 -22.28 -2.69
C VAL A 92 -19.45 -21.56 -3.95
N SER A 93 -20.26 -20.52 -3.78
CA SER A 93 -20.78 -19.70 -4.88
C SER A 93 -19.68 -19.01 -5.69
N THR A 94 -18.58 -18.59 -5.05
CA THR A 94 -17.45 -17.94 -5.73
C THR A 94 -16.79 -18.88 -6.74
N TRP A 95 -16.60 -20.15 -6.38
CA TRP A 95 -16.03 -21.15 -7.28
C TRP A 95 -16.96 -21.50 -8.43
N ARG A 96 -18.28 -21.55 -8.19
CA ARG A 96 -19.25 -21.81 -9.25
C ARG A 96 -19.15 -20.80 -10.40
N VAL A 97 -18.96 -19.52 -10.08
CA VAL A 97 -18.77 -18.48 -11.11
C VAL A 97 -17.51 -18.74 -11.93
N LEU A 98 -16.38 -18.98 -11.26
CA LEU A 98 -15.09 -19.20 -11.93
C LEU A 98 -15.10 -20.42 -12.87
N TYR A 99 -15.72 -21.52 -12.44
CA TYR A 99 -15.80 -22.74 -13.26
C TYR A 99 -16.87 -22.66 -14.36
N ASN A 100 -17.96 -21.93 -14.15
CA ASN A 100 -19.01 -21.80 -15.17
C ASN A 100 -18.64 -20.82 -16.29
N ASP A 101 -17.80 -19.82 -16.01
CA ASP A 101 -17.28 -18.88 -17.02
C ASP A 101 -16.18 -19.48 -17.91
N SER A 102 -15.79 -20.75 -17.67
CA SER A 102 -14.75 -21.46 -18.44
C SER A 102 -15.23 -22.04 -19.78
N ASN A 103 -16.49 -21.77 -20.19
CA ASN A 103 -17.10 -22.28 -21.43
C ASN A 103 -17.33 -21.18 -22.51
N CYS A 104 -16.55 -20.10 -22.49
CA CYS A 104 -16.49 -19.11 -23.57
C CYS A 104 -15.21 -19.28 -24.39
#